data_AF-A0A6V7WN09-F1
#
_entry.id   AF-A0A6V7WN09-F1
#
_cell.length_a   1.000
_cell.length_b   1.000
_cell.length_c   1.000
_cell.angle_alpha   90.00
_cell.angle_beta   90.00
_cell.angle_gamma   90.00
#
_symmetry.space_group_name_H-M   'P 1'
#
loop_
_entity.id
_entity.type
_entity.pdbx_description
1 polymer ?
#
loop_
_entity_poly.entity_id
_entity_poly.type
_entity_poly.pdbx_seq_one_letter_code
_entity_poly.pdbx_strand_id
1 'polypeptide(L)'
;MRTPKQFEEWLNSDNIKDDLNKIGDETLVEEDKNFTEKSILETTSVDGLSTTCTSCCLSKNIIEGLKQRLKELELKLKNNDLTLENCSLKFQNKIQKINSERENEIKNLKQYFQQLIEENNKQLKAENDAYLKQKDEKINLLEEEIKNKIQKINCDNKNEIEEIKQNFQKLIEENVKELKDENVRKDEKINSLKVEIKKLHTQSDDLIKLQTNFKDLQLKFNEEKEKTENLEDELKKIQTINEEKIEEIKNNFQKLKDENVRKNEKINSLEFEIKKANDLTDKKFDGLFELNNLNSVVSLLNNMVFVKIKNKWKEIDSGYSKCCDKNCINTNKPIGNCIEGNGFVNLINDENIKYLVGNGGYDQNVEVYAENPFKKPQNSFNYSLYYFEVKCKFEKELNGSESHMTIGLRNCSTTNYIYYSAKYGTIYNERSFQLPTLSWNNNDIFGCGLVYPPTNMSNEFPYVFFTQNGKQIGKGVLLNDNFDSYKPHVWLNCCSIEANFGNDLESKPFEYDISKHLNKEFY
;
A
#
# COMPACT_ATOMS: atom_id res chain seq x y z
N MET A 1 -3.26 -50.83 -0.23
CA MET A 1 -2.66 -52.18 -0.27
C MET A 1 -1.16 -52.02 -0.10
N ARG A 2 -0.56 -52.66 0.91
CA ARG A 2 0.91 -52.71 1.04
C ARG A 2 1.46 -53.63 -0.06
N THR A 3 2.58 -53.27 -0.66
CA THR A 3 3.26 -54.13 -1.65
C THR A 3 3.90 -55.34 -0.96
N PRO A 4 4.16 -56.46 -1.67
CA PRO A 4 4.82 -57.62 -1.08
C PRO A 4 6.15 -57.27 -0.37
N LYS A 5 6.88 -56.29 -0.90
CA LYS A 5 8.12 -55.77 -0.32
C LYS A 5 7.92 -55.03 1.02
N GLN A 6 6.81 -54.29 1.14
CA GLN A 6 6.42 -53.62 2.40
C GLN A 6 5.89 -54.59 3.46
N PHE A 7 5.51 -55.81 3.06
CA PHE A 7 5.13 -56.87 3.99
C PHE A 7 6.37 -57.60 4.55
N GLU A 8 7.39 -57.85 3.72
CA GLU A 8 8.68 -58.40 4.18
C GLU A 8 9.45 -57.43 5.09
N GLU A 9 9.44 -56.12 4.79
CA GLU A 9 10.06 -55.11 5.65
C GLU A 9 9.36 -54.97 7.01
N TRP A 10 8.04 -55.22 7.07
CA TRP A 10 7.28 -55.22 8.32
C TRP A 10 7.58 -56.46 9.17
N LEU A 11 7.68 -57.65 8.55
CA LEU A 11 8.06 -58.91 9.21
C LEU A 11 9.48 -58.87 9.81
N ASN A 12 10.38 -58.09 9.21
CA ASN A 12 11.77 -57.96 9.67
C ASN A 12 12.01 -56.78 10.62
N SER A 13 10.99 -56.01 10.98
CA SER A 13 11.13 -54.92 11.95
C SER A 13 11.27 -55.49 13.37
N ASP A 14 12.20 -54.94 14.15
CA ASP A 14 12.61 -55.45 15.47
C ASP A 14 11.45 -55.57 16.49
N ASN A 15 10.32 -54.91 16.23
CA ASN A 15 9.13 -54.94 17.07
C ASN A 15 8.39 -56.30 17.10
N ILE A 16 8.59 -57.22 16.13
CA ILE A 16 7.91 -58.54 16.13
C ILE A 16 8.71 -59.61 16.88
N LYS A 17 10.03 -59.45 16.99
CA LYS A 17 10.89 -60.41 17.72
C LYS A 17 10.63 -60.39 19.23
N ASP A 18 10.30 -59.24 19.79
CA ASP A 18 10.00 -59.10 21.22
C ASP A 18 8.64 -59.68 21.60
N ASP A 19 7.67 -59.71 20.69
CA ASP A 19 6.34 -60.29 20.93
C ASP A 19 6.32 -61.82 20.74
N LEU A 20 7.18 -62.37 19.88
CA LEU A 20 7.32 -63.84 19.73
C LEU A 20 8.11 -64.48 20.88
N ASN A 21 9.04 -63.77 21.50
CA ASN A 21 9.77 -64.26 22.68
C ASN A 21 8.90 -64.31 23.95
N LYS A 22 7.82 -63.52 24.02
CA LYS A 22 6.85 -63.54 25.14
C LYS A 22 5.89 -64.72 25.14
N ILE A 23 5.78 -65.47 24.05
CA ILE A 23 4.89 -66.64 23.94
C ILE A 23 5.63 -67.95 24.35
N GLY A 24 6.95 -67.90 24.55
CA GLY A 24 7.76 -69.08 24.89
C GLY A 24 7.90 -69.41 26.38
N ASP A 25 7.52 -68.51 27.29
CA ASP A 25 7.81 -68.64 28.74
C ASP A 25 6.58 -68.91 29.63
N GLU A 26 5.39 -69.05 29.04
CA GLU A 26 4.17 -69.44 29.77
C GLU A 26 3.60 -70.76 29.26
N THR A 27 4.31 -71.85 29.52
CA THR A 27 3.72 -73.19 29.67
C THR A 27 4.82 -74.15 30.10
N LEU A 28 4.84 -74.49 31.39
CA LEU A 28 5.14 -75.82 31.95
C LEU A 28 5.37 -75.67 33.46
N VAL A 29 4.28 -75.72 34.23
CA VAL A 29 4.28 -76.06 35.64
C VAL A 29 3.33 -77.24 35.83
N GLU A 30 3.87 -78.26 36.52
CA GLU A 30 3.22 -79.38 37.21
C GLU A 30 2.57 -80.51 36.40
N GLU A 31 3.26 -81.67 36.39
CA GLU A 31 2.71 -82.88 37.04
C GLU A 31 3.83 -83.85 37.46
N ASP A 32 4.07 -83.84 38.78
CA ASP A 32 4.38 -84.92 39.70
C ASP A 32 4.72 -86.37 39.23
N LYS A 33 5.87 -86.82 39.76
CA LYS A 33 6.07 -88.01 40.61
C LYS A 33 6.10 -89.44 40.04
N ASN A 34 7.17 -90.12 40.51
CA ASN A 34 7.27 -91.53 40.89
C ASN A 34 7.38 -92.58 39.80
N PHE A 35 8.61 -92.95 39.43
CA PHE A 35 8.98 -94.37 39.38
C PHE A 35 10.44 -94.56 39.78
N THR A 36 10.63 -95.09 40.98
CA THR A 36 11.89 -95.46 41.61
C THR A 36 12.39 -96.79 41.04
N GLU A 37 13.59 -96.80 40.45
CA GLU A 37 14.35 -98.01 40.19
C GLU A 37 14.76 -98.66 41.52
N LYS A 38 14.06 -99.74 41.88
CA LYS A 38 14.40 -100.60 43.02
C LYS A 38 15.23 -101.77 42.49
N SER A 39 16.55 -101.59 42.47
CA SER A 39 17.52 -102.67 42.23
C SER A 39 17.56 -103.59 43.46
N ILE A 40 16.88 -104.73 43.39
CA ILE A 40 17.04 -105.83 44.36
C ILE A 40 18.08 -106.78 43.78
N LEU A 41 19.30 -106.73 44.32
CA LEU A 41 20.36 -107.70 44.10
C LEU A 41 20.66 -108.33 45.47
N GLU A 42 19.82 -109.28 45.88
CA GLU A 42 20.08 -110.17 47.01
C GLU A 42 20.87 -111.37 46.50
N THR A 43 22.18 -111.35 46.73
CA THR A 43 23.04 -112.53 46.63
C THR A 43 23.42 -112.97 48.05
N THR A 44 22.69 -113.94 48.58
CA THR A 44 23.07 -114.72 49.76
C THR A 44 23.97 -115.88 49.34
N SER A 45 25.17 -115.98 49.91
CA SER A 45 26.05 -117.16 49.85
C SER A 45 26.88 -117.28 51.14
N VAL A 46 26.23 -117.93 52.10
CA VAL A 46 26.67 -118.80 53.20
C VAL A 46 27.44 -120.00 52.57
N ASP A 47 28.53 -120.61 53.03
CA ASP A 47 29.19 -120.74 54.34
C ASP A 47 30.63 -121.28 54.15
N GLY A 48 31.46 -121.13 55.18
CA GLY A 48 32.65 -121.98 55.35
C GLY A 48 32.34 -123.23 56.16
N LEU A 49 32.90 -124.39 55.76
CA LEU A 49 33.62 -125.38 56.61
C LEU A 49 33.61 -126.81 56.04
N SER A 50 34.81 -127.41 56.09
CA SER A 50 35.10 -128.77 56.58
C SER A 50 34.83 -130.00 55.70
N THR A 51 35.94 -130.49 55.15
CA THR A 51 36.47 -131.88 55.17
C THR A 51 35.66 -133.10 54.72
N THR A 52 36.38 -133.92 53.94
CA THR A 52 36.27 -135.37 53.67
C THR A 52 35.37 -135.87 52.53
N CYS A 53 36.03 -136.09 51.38
CA CYS A 53 36.12 -137.37 50.67
C CYS A 53 34.91 -138.32 50.74
N THR A 54 34.08 -138.37 49.69
CA THR A 54 33.89 -139.56 48.83
C THR A 54 32.75 -139.36 47.80
N SER A 55 33.01 -139.80 46.57
CA SER A 55 32.02 -140.34 45.60
C SER A 55 31.08 -139.34 44.88
N CYS A 56 31.51 -138.64 43.83
CA CYS A 56 31.57 -139.09 42.42
C CYS A 56 30.25 -139.60 41.76
N CYS A 57 29.12 -139.74 42.49
CA CYS A 57 27.84 -140.22 41.90
C CYS A 57 26.63 -139.26 42.08
N LEU A 58 26.66 -138.30 43.01
CA LEU A 58 25.56 -137.35 43.26
C LEU A 58 25.57 -136.11 42.34
N SER A 59 26.71 -135.78 41.72
CA SER A 59 26.83 -134.64 40.79
C SER A 59 26.02 -134.84 39.50
N LYS A 60 25.82 -136.07 39.05
CA LYS A 60 25.15 -136.38 37.78
C LYS A 60 23.66 -136.01 37.80
N ASN A 61 22.96 -136.27 38.89
CA ASN A 61 21.52 -135.97 39.01
C ASN A 61 21.24 -134.46 39.13
N ILE A 62 22.11 -133.71 39.82
CA ILE A 62 22.01 -132.24 39.90
C ILE A 62 22.31 -131.62 38.54
N ILE A 63 23.34 -132.11 37.83
CA ILE A 63 23.67 -131.65 36.47
C ILE A 63 22.51 -131.91 35.50
N GLU A 64 21.87 -133.08 35.57
CA GLU A 64 20.75 -133.39 34.68
C GLU A 64 19.48 -132.57 35.00
N GLY A 65 19.21 -132.32 36.28
CA GLY A 65 18.14 -131.39 36.70
C GLY A 65 18.37 -129.94 36.25
N LEU A 66 19.63 -129.47 36.28
CA LEU A 66 20.00 -128.15 35.78
C LEU A 66 19.90 -128.05 34.26
N LYS A 67 20.31 -129.09 33.52
CA LYS A 67 20.11 -129.15 32.06
C LYS A 67 18.63 -129.10 31.68
N GLN A 68 17.77 -129.75 32.46
CA GLN A 68 16.33 -129.75 32.20
C GLN A 68 15.72 -128.37 32.46
N ARG A 69 16.10 -127.70 33.56
CA ARG A 69 15.72 -126.30 33.82
C ARG A 69 16.24 -125.32 32.77
N LEU A 70 17.47 -125.52 32.29
CA LEU A 70 18.05 -124.70 31.22
C LEU A 70 17.22 -124.83 29.94
N LYS A 71 16.85 -126.06 29.54
CA LYS A 71 15.97 -126.29 28.39
C LYS A 71 14.59 -125.63 28.56
N GLU A 72 14.01 -125.67 29.76
CA GLU A 72 12.73 -124.98 30.03
C GLU A 72 12.87 -123.45 29.94
N LEU A 73 13.98 -122.88 30.42
CA LEU A 73 14.25 -121.45 30.33
C LEU A 73 14.52 -121.01 28.89
N GLU A 74 15.28 -121.79 28.11
CA GLU A 74 15.47 -121.55 26.68
C GLU A 74 14.14 -121.59 25.92
N LEU A 75 13.26 -122.53 26.25
CA LEU A 75 11.91 -122.61 25.67
C LEU A 75 11.06 -121.38 26.04
N LYS A 76 11.11 -120.93 27.30
CA LYS A 76 10.40 -119.73 27.76
C LYS A 76 10.95 -118.46 27.11
N LEU A 77 12.26 -118.33 26.98
CA LEU A 77 12.90 -117.20 26.31
C LEU A 77 12.46 -117.14 24.84
N LYS A 78 12.51 -118.29 24.14
CA LYS A 78 12.06 -118.38 22.75
C LYS A 78 10.58 -118.03 22.58
N ASN A 79 9.72 -118.44 23.51
CA ASN A 79 8.30 -118.07 23.53
C ASN A 79 8.10 -116.56 23.80
N ASN A 80 8.90 -115.96 24.67
CA ASN A 80 8.86 -114.53 24.94
C ASN A 80 9.33 -113.71 23.72
N ASP A 81 10.38 -114.15 23.03
CA ASP A 81 10.87 -113.52 21.79
C ASP A 81 9.79 -113.57 20.70
N LEU A 82 9.15 -114.73 20.50
CA LEU A 82 7.99 -114.89 19.62
C LEU A 82 6.82 -113.98 20.02
N THR A 83 6.59 -113.78 21.31
CA THR A 83 5.52 -112.89 21.81
C THR A 83 5.87 -111.42 21.55
N LEU A 84 7.13 -111.03 21.77
CA LEU A 84 7.63 -109.68 21.54
C LEU A 84 7.62 -109.33 20.04
N GLU A 85 8.03 -110.26 19.18
CA GLU A 85 7.98 -110.10 17.73
C GLU A 85 6.53 -109.93 17.23
N ASN A 86 5.60 -110.74 17.75
CA ASN A 86 4.17 -110.58 17.46
C ASN A 86 3.61 -109.23 17.96
N CYS A 87 4.03 -108.75 19.13
CA CYS A 87 3.66 -107.43 19.65
C CYS A 87 4.22 -106.30 18.78
N SER A 88 5.50 -106.40 18.36
CA SER A 88 6.15 -105.45 17.46
C SER A 88 5.43 -105.35 16.12
N LEU A 89 5.10 -106.51 15.52
CA LEU A 89 4.36 -106.57 14.26
C LEU A 89 2.95 -105.96 14.39
N LYS A 90 2.23 -106.23 15.49
CA LYS A 90 0.93 -105.59 15.78
C LYS A 90 1.06 -104.07 15.90
N PHE A 91 2.13 -103.57 16.53
CA PHE A 91 2.36 -102.14 16.68
C PHE A 91 2.70 -101.47 15.35
N GLN A 92 3.56 -102.09 14.53
CA GLN A 92 3.88 -101.61 13.18
C GLN A 92 2.64 -101.54 12.29
N ASN A 93 1.80 -102.57 12.31
CA ASN A 93 0.54 -102.57 11.55
C ASN A 93 -0.41 -101.46 12.01
N LYS A 94 -0.45 -101.16 13.32
CA LYS A 94 -1.27 -100.06 13.87
C LYS A 94 -0.72 -98.69 13.43
N ILE A 95 0.59 -98.49 13.43
CA ILE A 95 1.23 -97.27 12.92
C ILE A 95 0.94 -97.08 11.43
N GLN A 96 1.12 -98.13 10.61
CA GLN A 96 0.81 -98.06 9.18
C GLN A 96 -0.64 -97.69 8.92
N LYS A 97 -1.58 -98.27 9.68
CA LYS A 97 -2.99 -97.93 9.60
C LYS A 97 -3.23 -96.44 9.93
N ILE A 98 -2.70 -95.94 11.04
CA ILE A 98 -2.83 -94.53 11.45
C ILE A 98 -2.23 -93.59 10.39
N ASN A 99 -1.07 -93.93 9.82
CA ASN A 99 -0.45 -93.10 8.78
C ASN A 99 -1.30 -93.07 7.51
N SER A 100 -1.88 -94.21 7.10
CA SER A 100 -2.77 -94.25 5.94
C SER A 100 -4.06 -93.45 6.16
N GLU A 101 -4.60 -93.43 7.38
CA GLU A 101 -5.77 -92.63 7.75
C GLU A 101 -5.43 -91.12 7.71
N ARG A 102 -4.29 -90.73 8.28
CA ARG A 102 -3.80 -89.34 8.24
C ARG A 102 -3.51 -88.86 6.83
N GLU A 103 -2.90 -89.67 5.98
CA GLU A 103 -2.63 -89.30 4.58
C GLU A 103 -3.93 -89.07 3.80
N ASN A 104 -4.94 -89.91 4.03
CA ASN A 104 -6.26 -89.71 3.44
C ASN A 104 -6.94 -88.44 3.95
N GLU A 105 -6.84 -88.15 5.24
CA GLU A 105 -7.38 -86.92 5.84
C GLU A 105 -6.69 -85.67 5.28
N ILE A 106 -5.36 -85.67 5.19
CA ILE A 106 -4.57 -84.60 4.57
C ILE A 106 -4.97 -84.41 3.10
N LYS A 107 -5.19 -85.50 2.36
CA LYS A 107 -5.63 -85.43 0.96
C LYS A 107 -7.02 -84.79 0.83
N ASN A 108 -7.96 -85.19 1.69
CA ASN A 108 -9.31 -84.62 1.71
C ASN A 108 -9.28 -83.13 2.08
N LEU A 109 -8.48 -82.74 3.08
CA LEU A 109 -8.30 -81.34 3.46
C LEU A 109 -7.69 -80.51 2.33
N LYS A 110 -6.67 -81.02 1.62
CA LYS A 110 -6.09 -80.35 0.46
C LYS A 110 -7.13 -80.13 -0.64
N GLN A 111 -7.95 -81.13 -0.92
CA GLN A 111 -9.02 -81.01 -1.92
C GLN A 111 -10.08 -79.99 -1.50
N TYR A 112 -10.47 -79.98 -0.22
CA TYR A 112 -11.40 -78.99 0.33
C TYR A 112 -10.86 -77.56 0.22
N PHE A 113 -9.60 -77.32 0.62
CA PHE A 113 -8.98 -76.00 0.49
C PHE A 113 -8.86 -75.55 -0.97
N GLN A 114 -8.56 -76.46 -1.89
CA GLN A 114 -8.50 -76.16 -3.31
C GLN A 114 -9.87 -75.68 -3.84
N GLN A 115 -10.96 -76.36 -3.47
CA GLN A 115 -12.32 -75.96 -3.83
C GLN A 115 -12.67 -74.58 -3.26
N LEU A 116 -12.34 -74.33 -1.98
CA LEU A 116 -12.59 -73.05 -1.34
C LEU A 116 -11.84 -71.89 -2.02
N ILE A 117 -10.60 -72.12 -2.46
CA ILE A 117 -9.81 -71.14 -3.22
C ILE A 117 -10.47 -70.84 -4.57
N GLU A 118 -10.95 -71.86 -5.27
CA GLU A 118 -11.64 -71.70 -6.55
C GLU A 118 -12.96 -70.93 -6.41
N GLU A 119 -13.74 -71.19 -5.36
CA GLU A 119 -14.98 -70.48 -5.07
C GLU A 119 -14.73 -69.01 -4.73
N ASN A 120 -13.77 -68.74 -3.84
CA ASN A 120 -13.38 -67.37 -3.49
C ASN A 120 -12.88 -66.58 -4.71
N ASN A 121 -12.09 -67.20 -5.58
CA ASN A 121 -11.62 -66.57 -6.81
C ASN A 121 -12.76 -66.27 -7.78
N LYS A 122 -13.76 -67.16 -7.89
CA LYS A 122 -14.96 -66.90 -8.70
C LYS A 122 -15.78 -65.73 -8.14
N GLN A 123 -15.96 -65.67 -6.82
CA GLN A 123 -16.67 -64.58 -6.16
C GLN A 123 -15.94 -63.24 -6.36
N LEU A 124 -14.63 -63.19 -6.08
CA LEU A 124 -13.80 -62.00 -6.30
C LEU A 124 -13.85 -61.50 -7.74
N LYS A 125 -13.87 -62.42 -8.72
CA LYS A 125 -14.01 -62.06 -10.13
C LYS A 125 -15.37 -61.41 -10.42
N ALA A 126 -16.46 -62.01 -9.92
CA ALA A 126 -17.80 -61.46 -10.09
C ALA A 126 -17.97 -60.08 -9.42
N GLU A 127 -17.40 -59.88 -8.23
CA GLU A 127 -17.39 -58.59 -7.54
C GLU A 127 -16.60 -57.52 -8.32
N ASN A 128 -15.43 -57.87 -8.86
CA ASN A 128 -14.64 -56.98 -9.70
C ASN A 128 -15.36 -56.60 -10.99
N ASP A 129 -15.98 -57.57 -11.67
CA ASP A 129 -16.74 -57.32 -12.91
C ASP A 129 -17.95 -56.41 -12.63
N ALA A 130 -18.64 -56.59 -11.50
CA ALA A 130 -19.74 -55.72 -11.06
C ALA A 130 -19.25 -54.30 -10.73
N TYR A 131 -18.11 -54.16 -10.05
CA TYR A 131 -17.49 -52.88 -9.75
C TYR A 131 -17.09 -52.11 -11.01
N LEU A 132 -16.47 -52.79 -11.99
CA LEU A 132 -16.10 -52.20 -13.27
C LEU A 132 -17.34 -51.71 -14.03
N LYS A 133 -18.40 -52.51 -14.10
CA LYS A 133 -19.66 -52.12 -14.75
C LYS A 133 -20.27 -50.87 -14.09
N GLN A 134 -20.30 -50.81 -12.76
CA GLN A 134 -20.80 -49.64 -12.04
C GLN A 134 -19.94 -48.39 -12.31
N LYS A 135 -18.63 -48.56 -12.43
CA LYS A 135 -17.70 -47.47 -12.75
C LYS A 135 -17.95 -46.93 -14.16
N ASP A 136 -18.13 -47.80 -15.14
CA ASP A 136 -18.40 -47.41 -16.53
C ASP A 136 -19.75 -46.67 -16.65
N GLU A 137 -20.79 -47.12 -15.94
CA GLU A 137 -22.08 -46.42 -15.87
C GLU A 137 -21.94 -44.99 -15.29
N LYS A 138 -21.12 -44.82 -14.24
CA LYS A 138 -20.84 -43.50 -13.66
C LYS A 138 -20.04 -42.59 -14.61
N ILE A 139 -19.08 -43.14 -15.36
CA ILE A 139 -18.31 -42.40 -16.35
C ILE A 139 -19.24 -41.88 -17.44
N ASN A 140 -20.11 -42.73 -18.00
CA ASN A 140 -21.06 -42.34 -19.04
C ASN A 140 -22.03 -41.23 -18.57
N LEU A 141 -22.49 -41.29 -17.31
CA LEU A 141 -23.33 -40.24 -16.73
C LEU A 141 -22.59 -38.90 -16.63
N LEU A 142 -21.33 -38.92 -16.20
CA LEU A 142 -20.49 -37.72 -16.11
C LEU A 142 -20.17 -37.13 -17.49
N GLU A 143 -19.91 -37.97 -18.49
CA GLU A 143 -19.65 -37.51 -19.86
C GLU A 143 -20.86 -36.78 -20.45
N GLU A 144 -22.08 -37.30 -20.26
CA GLU A 144 -23.30 -36.63 -20.71
C GLU A 144 -23.58 -35.33 -19.91
N GLU A 145 -23.30 -35.30 -18.60
CA GLU A 145 -23.41 -34.05 -17.81
C GLU A 145 -22.45 -32.97 -18.32
N ILE A 146 -21.19 -33.34 -18.60
CA ILE A 146 -20.18 -32.42 -19.14
C ILE A 146 -20.60 -31.92 -20.52
N LYS A 147 -21.08 -32.79 -21.40
CA LYS A 147 -21.56 -32.44 -22.74
C LYS A 147 -22.72 -31.44 -22.69
N ASN A 148 -23.68 -31.65 -21.78
CA ASN A 148 -24.79 -30.72 -21.57
C ASN A 148 -24.31 -29.36 -21.03
N LYS A 149 -23.35 -29.34 -20.10
CA LYS A 149 -22.74 -28.10 -19.59
C LYS A 149 -22.01 -27.32 -20.69
N ILE A 150 -21.25 -28.01 -21.55
CA ILE A 150 -20.55 -27.39 -22.69
C ILE A 150 -21.57 -26.80 -23.68
N GLN A 151 -22.65 -27.52 -24.00
CA GLN A 151 -23.70 -26.99 -24.88
C GLN A 151 -24.37 -25.75 -24.31
N LYS A 152 -24.64 -25.72 -23.00
CA LYS A 152 -25.19 -24.54 -22.32
C LYS A 152 -24.25 -23.34 -22.42
N ILE A 153 -22.97 -23.51 -22.08
CA ILE A 153 -21.95 -22.44 -22.16
C ILE A 153 -21.87 -21.89 -23.59
N ASN A 154 -21.90 -22.76 -24.60
CA ASN A 154 -21.87 -22.31 -26.00
C ASN A 154 -23.12 -21.50 -26.40
N CYS A 155 -24.29 -21.84 -25.86
CA CYS A 155 -25.52 -21.08 -26.08
C CYS A 155 -25.47 -19.71 -25.41
N ASP A 156 -25.04 -19.67 -24.14
CA ASP A 156 -24.95 -18.45 -23.34
C ASP A 156 -23.93 -17.47 -23.98
N ASN A 157 -22.73 -17.96 -24.32
CA ASN A 157 -21.70 -17.17 -25.01
C ASN A 157 -22.18 -16.64 -26.37
N LYS A 158 -22.96 -17.42 -27.13
CA LYS A 158 -23.49 -16.97 -28.42
C LYS A 158 -24.47 -15.82 -28.24
N ASN A 159 -25.31 -15.86 -27.20
CA ASN A 159 -26.27 -14.81 -26.90
C ASN A 159 -25.55 -13.53 -26.43
N GLU A 160 -24.55 -13.66 -25.55
CA GLU A 160 -23.74 -12.52 -25.08
C GLU A 160 -23.00 -11.85 -26.25
N ILE A 161 -22.41 -12.63 -27.16
CA ILE A 161 -21.74 -12.09 -28.36
C ILE A 161 -22.73 -11.29 -29.23
N GLU A 162 -23.97 -11.77 -29.38
CA GLU A 162 -24.97 -11.10 -30.20
C GLU A 162 -25.50 -9.82 -29.54
N GLU A 163 -25.66 -9.82 -28.21
CA GLU A 163 -25.99 -8.61 -27.43
C GLU A 163 -24.88 -7.56 -27.53
N ILE A 164 -23.61 -7.98 -27.39
CA ILE A 164 -22.45 -7.10 -27.56
C ILE A 164 -22.44 -6.47 -28.95
N LYS A 165 -22.69 -7.26 -30.02
CA LYS A 165 -22.76 -6.72 -31.39
C LYS A 165 -23.86 -5.67 -31.55
N GLN A 166 -25.05 -5.91 -31.00
CA GLN A 166 -26.16 -4.96 -31.07
C GLN A 166 -25.83 -3.66 -30.33
N ASN A 167 -25.19 -3.77 -29.15
CA ASN A 167 -24.75 -2.61 -28.38
C ASN A 167 -23.67 -1.80 -29.12
N PHE A 168 -22.69 -2.46 -29.74
CA PHE A 168 -21.67 -1.79 -30.56
C PHE A 168 -22.28 -1.10 -31.78
N GLN A 169 -23.23 -1.74 -32.47
CA GLN A 169 -23.90 -1.15 -33.61
C GLN A 169 -24.66 0.13 -33.23
N LYS A 170 -25.38 0.10 -32.10
CA LYS A 170 -26.08 1.26 -31.56
C LYS A 170 -25.12 2.41 -31.19
N LEU A 171 -23.99 2.09 -30.55
CA LEU A 171 -22.96 3.08 -30.21
C LEU A 171 -22.37 3.76 -31.46
N ILE A 172 -22.12 2.99 -32.52
CA ILE A 172 -21.63 3.54 -33.80
C ILE A 172 -22.67 4.51 -34.40
N GLU A 173 -23.95 4.14 -34.39
CA GLU A 173 -25.03 4.99 -34.90
C GLU A 173 -25.18 6.29 -34.11
N GLU A 174 -25.06 6.24 -32.78
CA GLU A 174 -25.07 7.41 -31.90
C GLU A 174 -23.89 8.34 -32.18
N ASN A 175 -22.66 7.80 -32.27
CA ASN A 175 -21.46 8.59 -32.57
C ASN A 175 -21.52 9.23 -33.97
N VAL A 176 -22.02 8.51 -34.98
CA VAL A 176 -22.20 9.05 -36.33
C VAL A 176 -23.22 10.20 -36.33
N LYS A 177 -24.27 10.11 -35.52
CA LYS A 177 -25.25 11.18 -35.37
C LYS A 177 -24.64 12.41 -34.70
N GLU A 178 -23.90 12.24 -33.61
CA GLU A 178 -23.23 13.35 -32.91
C GLU A 178 -22.24 14.09 -33.82
N LEU A 179 -21.44 13.36 -34.61
CA LEU A 179 -20.51 13.96 -35.57
C LEU A 179 -21.22 14.76 -36.67
N LYS A 180 -22.41 14.31 -37.12
CA LYS A 180 -23.22 15.07 -38.08
C LYS A 180 -23.73 16.36 -37.46
N ASP A 181 -24.24 16.31 -36.23
CA ASP A 181 -24.76 17.48 -35.51
C ASP A 181 -23.64 18.49 -35.17
N GLU A 182 -22.43 18.00 -34.89
CA GLU A 182 -21.25 18.85 -34.69
C GLU A 182 -20.83 19.56 -35.99
N ASN A 183 -20.85 18.84 -37.12
CA ASN A 183 -20.54 19.44 -38.42
C ASN A 183 -21.54 20.52 -38.83
N VAL A 184 -22.84 20.30 -38.60
CA VAL A 184 -23.86 21.32 -38.83
C VAL A 184 -23.59 22.58 -38.00
N ARG A 185 -23.27 22.42 -36.71
CA ARG A 185 -22.89 23.55 -35.83
C ARG A 185 -21.64 24.28 -36.29
N LYS A 186 -20.63 23.56 -36.80
CA LYS A 186 -19.42 24.15 -37.37
C LYS A 186 -19.75 24.98 -38.62
N ASP A 187 -20.60 24.47 -39.50
CA ASP A 187 -21.03 25.19 -40.71
C ASP A 187 -21.81 26.47 -40.38
N GLU A 188 -22.72 26.42 -39.39
CA GLU A 188 -23.42 27.60 -38.88
C GLU A 188 -22.44 28.66 -38.34
N LYS A 189 -21.44 28.23 -37.55
CA LYS A 189 -20.41 29.13 -37.02
C LYS A 189 -19.56 29.74 -38.13
N ILE A 190 -19.16 28.96 -39.14
CA ILE A 190 -18.42 29.45 -40.31
C ILE A 190 -19.24 30.52 -41.05
N ASN A 191 -20.55 30.28 -41.23
CA ASN A 191 -21.42 31.25 -41.90
C ASN A 191 -21.58 32.55 -41.08
N SER A 192 -21.70 32.45 -39.76
CA SER A 192 -21.71 33.61 -38.86
C SER A 192 -20.42 34.43 -38.97
N LEU A 193 -19.25 33.76 -38.91
CA LEU A 193 -17.94 34.42 -39.04
C LEU A 193 -17.76 35.10 -40.40
N LYS A 194 -18.25 34.50 -41.49
CA LYS A 194 -18.24 35.14 -42.82
C LYS A 194 -19.03 36.45 -42.86
N VAL A 195 -20.15 36.53 -42.13
CA VAL A 195 -20.93 37.78 -42.01
C VAL A 195 -20.16 38.83 -41.23
N GLU A 196 -19.49 38.45 -40.15
CA GLU A 196 -18.68 39.36 -39.33
C GLU A 196 -17.47 39.91 -40.08
N ILE A 197 -16.75 39.06 -40.83
CA ILE A 197 -15.64 39.48 -41.69
C ILE A 197 -16.07 40.52 -42.73
N LYS A 198 -17.27 40.37 -43.31
CA LYS A 198 -17.82 41.36 -44.25
C LYS A 198 -18.11 42.71 -43.56
N LYS A 199 -18.59 42.70 -42.32
CA LYS A 199 -18.79 43.94 -41.53
C LYS A 199 -17.46 44.63 -41.26
N LEU A 200 -16.43 43.87 -40.87
CA LEU A 200 -15.08 44.40 -40.62
C LEU A 200 -14.45 44.99 -41.89
N HIS A 201 -14.64 44.38 -43.05
CA HIS A 201 -14.19 44.96 -44.32
C HIS A 201 -14.85 46.31 -44.59
N THR A 202 -16.16 46.43 -44.34
CA THR A 202 -16.89 47.69 -44.52
C THR A 202 -16.37 48.78 -43.58
N GLN A 203 -16.08 48.44 -42.33
CA GLN A 203 -15.49 49.36 -41.34
C GLN A 203 -14.06 49.77 -41.72
N SER A 204 -13.28 48.86 -42.32
CA SER A 204 -11.95 49.15 -42.82
C SER A 204 -11.98 50.19 -43.96
N ASP A 205 -12.96 50.09 -44.86
CA ASP A 205 -13.14 51.07 -45.94
C ASP A 205 -13.49 52.46 -45.39
N ASP A 206 -14.34 52.53 -44.36
CA ASP A 206 -14.66 53.78 -43.65
C ASP A 206 -13.42 54.39 -42.97
N LEU A 207 -12.56 53.56 -42.38
CA LEU A 207 -11.28 53.97 -41.78
C LEU A 207 -10.31 54.56 -42.80
N ILE A 208 -10.21 53.95 -43.99
CA ILE A 208 -9.38 54.46 -45.10
C ILE A 208 -9.90 55.83 -45.57
N LYS A 209 -11.22 56.01 -45.63
CA LYS A 209 -11.84 57.30 -45.95
C LYS A 209 -11.54 58.35 -44.87
N LEU A 210 -11.56 57.95 -43.60
CA LEU A 210 -11.24 58.84 -42.48
C LEU A 210 -9.76 59.25 -42.48
N GLN A 211 -8.84 58.33 -42.81
CA GLN A 211 -7.42 58.63 -42.98
C GLN A 211 -7.17 59.62 -44.12
N THR A 212 -7.92 59.50 -45.21
CA THR A 212 -7.83 60.44 -46.34
C THR A 212 -8.28 61.84 -45.93
N ASN A 213 -9.42 61.94 -45.24
CA ASN A 213 -9.90 63.22 -44.69
C ASN A 213 -8.91 63.83 -43.68
N PHE A 214 -8.24 63.00 -42.87
CA PHE A 214 -7.26 63.47 -41.90
C PHE A 214 -6.00 64.04 -42.57
N LYS A 215 -5.55 63.45 -43.69
CA LYS A 215 -4.45 64.01 -44.50
C LYS A 215 -4.80 65.38 -45.08
N ASP A 216 -6.02 65.55 -45.58
CA ASP A 216 -6.48 66.85 -46.09
C ASP A 216 -6.54 67.92 -44.98
N LEU A 217 -6.95 67.52 -43.77
CA LEU A 217 -6.94 68.38 -42.58
C LEU A 217 -5.52 68.78 -42.16
N GLN A 218 -4.56 67.84 -42.19
CA GLN A 218 -3.15 68.15 -41.91
C GLN A 218 -2.58 69.16 -42.92
N LEU A 219 -2.96 69.06 -44.19
CA LEU A 219 -2.54 70.01 -45.23
C LEU A 219 -3.05 71.42 -44.92
N LYS A 220 -4.34 71.57 -44.60
CA LYS A 220 -4.94 72.84 -44.19
C LYS A 220 -4.32 73.40 -42.90
N PHE A 221 -4.00 72.53 -41.94
CA PHE A 221 -3.35 72.94 -40.70
C PHE A 221 -1.95 73.51 -40.95
N ASN A 222 -1.18 72.91 -41.87
CA ASN A 222 0.13 73.42 -42.25
C ASN A 222 0.04 74.78 -42.97
N GLU A 223 -0.96 74.99 -43.82
CA GLU A 223 -1.22 76.29 -44.45
C GLU A 223 -1.54 77.38 -43.40
N GLU A 224 -2.34 77.08 -42.38
CA GLU A 224 -2.64 78.00 -41.28
C GLU A 224 -1.41 78.27 -40.39
N LYS A 225 -0.57 77.26 -40.17
CA LYS A 225 0.69 77.42 -39.44
C LYS A 225 1.61 78.42 -40.13
N GLU A 226 1.73 78.34 -41.46
CA GLU A 226 2.56 79.25 -42.26
C GLU A 226 2.02 80.70 -42.23
N LYS A 227 0.70 80.89 -42.15
CA LYS A 227 0.10 82.22 -41.89
C LYS A 227 0.45 82.75 -40.50
N THR A 228 0.52 81.86 -39.52
CA THR A 228 0.83 82.22 -38.12
C THR A 228 2.30 82.63 -37.98
N GLU A 229 3.23 81.95 -38.65
CA GLU A 229 4.65 82.31 -38.68
C GLU A 229 4.87 83.69 -39.32
N ASN A 230 4.13 84.04 -40.38
CA ASN A 230 4.15 85.39 -40.96
C ASN A 230 3.66 86.48 -39.97
N LEU A 231 2.64 86.19 -39.16
CA LEU A 231 2.15 87.10 -38.12
C LEU A 231 3.16 87.28 -36.97
N GLU A 232 3.88 86.22 -36.60
CA GLU A 232 4.94 86.30 -35.58
C GLU A 232 6.10 87.20 -36.03
N ASP A 233 6.46 87.18 -37.32
CA ASP A 233 7.50 88.06 -37.87
C ASP A 233 7.04 89.52 -37.95
N GLU A 234 5.74 89.79 -38.18
CA GLU A 234 5.18 91.14 -38.04
C GLU A 234 5.18 91.62 -36.57
N LEU A 235 4.85 90.74 -35.63
CA LEU A 235 4.91 91.02 -34.19
C LEU A 235 6.33 91.37 -33.71
N LYS A 236 7.36 90.66 -34.21
CA LYS A 236 8.76 91.00 -33.91
C LYS A 236 9.14 92.40 -34.41
N LYS A 237 8.69 92.79 -35.61
CA LYS A 237 8.93 94.16 -36.12
C LYS A 237 8.30 95.23 -35.22
N ILE A 238 7.08 94.97 -34.71
CA ILE A 238 6.41 95.87 -33.76
C ILE A 238 7.16 95.92 -32.42
N GLN A 239 7.68 94.79 -31.94
CA GLN A 239 8.50 94.74 -30.72
C GLN A 239 9.78 95.58 -30.88
N THR A 240 10.49 95.47 -32.00
CA THR A 240 11.69 96.28 -32.27
C THR A 240 11.38 97.79 -32.27
N ILE A 241 10.28 98.20 -32.90
CA ILE A 241 9.82 99.61 -32.89
C ILE A 241 9.51 100.09 -31.47
N ASN A 242 8.92 99.24 -30.64
CA ASN A 242 8.59 99.59 -29.26
C ASN A 242 9.86 99.67 -28.38
N GLU A 243 10.84 98.79 -28.60
CA GLU A 243 12.12 98.82 -27.89
C GLU A 243 12.90 100.12 -28.21
N GLU A 244 12.90 100.56 -29.47
CA GLU A 244 13.50 101.84 -29.88
C GLU A 244 12.84 103.03 -29.15
N LYS A 245 11.50 103.05 -29.04
CA LYS A 245 10.76 104.08 -28.29
C LYS A 245 11.03 104.02 -26.78
N ILE A 246 11.17 102.83 -26.22
CA ILE A 246 11.51 102.65 -24.79
C ILE A 246 12.91 103.22 -24.51
N GLU A 247 13.85 103.03 -25.42
CA GLU A 247 15.21 103.56 -25.25
C GLU A 247 15.26 105.09 -25.38
N GLU A 248 14.43 105.68 -26.25
CA GLU A 248 14.19 107.13 -26.29
C GLU A 248 13.62 107.65 -24.95
N ILE A 249 12.64 106.94 -24.37
CA ILE A 249 12.07 107.27 -23.06
C ILE A 249 13.11 107.16 -21.94
N LYS A 250 13.96 106.12 -21.93
CA LYS A 250 15.04 105.97 -20.94
C LYS A 250 16.05 107.12 -21.01
N ASN A 251 16.43 107.55 -22.22
CA ASN A 251 17.32 108.69 -22.39
C ASN A 251 16.71 110.00 -21.86
N ASN A 252 15.39 110.18 -22.00
CA ASN A 252 14.67 111.30 -21.40
C ASN A 252 14.56 111.17 -19.86
N PHE A 253 14.38 109.95 -19.34
CA PHE A 253 14.32 109.68 -17.91
C PHE A 253 15.67 109.88 -17.21
N GLN A 254 16.78 109.57 -17.88
CA GLN A 254 18.12 109.77 -17.34
C GLN A 254 18.45 111.25 -17.18
N LYS A 255 18.00 112.12 -18.10
CA LYS A 255 18.09 113.60 -17.93
C LYS A 255 17.34 114.10 -16.69
N LEU A 256 16.16 113.54 -16.40
CA LEU A 256 15.38 113.85 -15.19
C LEU A 256 16.05 113.31 -13.90
N LYS A 257 16.74 112.17 -14.00
CA LYS A 257 17.47 111.54 -12.88
C LYS A 257 18.66 112.38 -12.45
N ASP A 258 19.41 112.95 -13.39
CA ASP A 258 20.56 113.83 -13.10
C ASP A 258 20.12 115.15 -12.43
N GLU A 259 18.88 115.60 -12.67
CA GLU A 259 18.25 116.74 -11.99
C GLU A 259 17.82 116.42 -10.54
N ASN A 260 17.52 115.15 -10.24
CA ASN A 260 17.13 114.67 -8.92
C ASN A 260 18.33 114.34 -8.01
N VAL A 261 19.48 113.93 -8.58
CA VAL A 261 20.72 113.68 -7.82
C VAL A 261 21.21 114.96 -7.12
N ARG A 262 21.05 116.14 -7.73
CA ARG A 262 21.32 117.44 -7.07
C ARG A 262 20.43 117.74 -5.86
N LYS A 263 19.29 117.05 -5.69
CA LYS A 263 18.37 117.21 -4.56
C LYS A 263 18.62 116.17 -3.45
N ASN A 264 19.15 114.99 -3.78
CA ASN A 264 19.36 113.87 -2.85
C ASN A 264 20.65 113.96 -2.02
N GLU A 265 21.65 114.75 -2.44
CA GLU A 265 22.86 115.02 -1.64
C GLU A 265 22.55 115.74 -0.30
N LYS A 266 21.36 116.32 -0.16
CA LYS A 266 20.87 116.96 1.08
C LYS A 266 20.22 115.98 2.07
N ILE A 267 19.89 114.76 1.64
CA ILE A 267 19.17 113.74 2.44
C ILE A 267 20.13 112.74 3.10
N ASN A 268 21.27 112.43 2.45
CA ASN A 268 22.26 111.47 2.96
C ASN A 268 23.02 111.92 4.22
N SER A 269 22.85 113.18 4.66
CA SER A 269 23.39 113.66 5.95
C SER A 269 22.57 113.19 7.17
N LEU A 270 21.35 112.66 6.97
CA LEU A 270 20.43 112.26 8.06
C LEU A 270 20.37 110.73 8.28
N GLU A 271 20.75 109.91 7.30
CA GLU A 271 20.64 108.44 7.38
C GLU A 271 21.80 107.78 8.18
N PHE A 272 22.86 108.53 8.51
CA PHE A 272 24.00 108.02 9.28
C PHE A 272 23.68 107.76 10.77
N GLU A 273 22.62 108.36 11.33
CA GLU A 273 22.24 108.14 12.73
C GLU A 273 21.39 106.86 12.96
N ILE A 274 20.76 106.31 11.91
CA ILE A 274 19.83 105.18 12.04
C ILE A 274 20.56 103.81 12.02
N LYS A 275 21.79 103.77 11.51
CA LYS A 275 22.58 102.53 11.34
C LYS A 275 23.21 101.97 12.64
N LYS A 276 22.89 102.53 13.81
CA LYS A 276 23.45 102.10 15.10
C LYS A 276 22.54 101.16 15.93
N ALA A 277 21.37 100.76 15.40
CA ALA A 277 20.33 100.06 16.19
C ALA A 277 20.03 98.59 15.80
N ASN A 278 20.63 98.01 14.75
CA ASN A 278 20.14 96.74 14.19
C ASN A 278 21.10 95.52 14.25
N ASP A 279 22.23 95.58 14.96
CA ASP A 279 23.24 94.50 14.95
C ASP A 279 23.12 93.46 16.08
N LEU A 280 21.91 93.07 16.52
CA LEU A 280 21.81 92.08 17.61
C LEU A 280 20.53 91.23 17.60
N THR A 281 20.38 90.32 16.64
CA THR A 281 19.69 89.02 16.83
C THR A 281 19.74 88.17 15.56
N ASP A 282 20.73 87.28 15.43
CA ASP A 282 20.60 86.03 14.67
C ASP A 282 21.75 85.06 14.98
N LYS A 283 21.55 84.28 16.05
CA LYS A 283 22.28 83.03 16.29
C LYS A 283 21.38 82.04 17.05
N LYS A 284 21.01 80.96 16.35
CA LYS A 284 20.92 79.55 16.80
C LYS A 284 19.65 78.87 16.27
N PHE A 285 19.81 77.91 15.37
CA PHE A 285 19.24 76.56 15.53
C PHE A 285 19.91 75.60 14.54
N ASP A 286 21.04 75.02 14.97
CA ASP A 286 21.63 73.82 14.40
C ASP A 286 21.22 72.63 15.27
N GLY A 287 20.74 71.55 14.65
CA GLY A 287 20.64 70.24 15.31
C GLY A 287 19.45 69.39 14.86
N LEU A 288 19.53 68.80 13.66
CA LEU A 288 18.63 67.73 13.21
C LEU A 288 19.48 66.51 12.82
N PHE A 289 19.57 65.53 13.71
CA PHE A 289 20.10 64.20 13.41
C PHE A 289 19.43 63.14 14.30
N GLU A 290 19.37 61.91 13.76
CA GLU A 290 18.91 60.64 14.36
C GLU A 290 17.44 60.24 14.15
N LEU A 291 17.18 59.65 12.96
CA LEU A 291 16.00 58.82 12.69
C LEU A 291 16.43 57.52 11.98
N ASN A 292 17.32 56.75 12.62
CA ASN A 292 17.83 55.48 12.08
C ASN A 292 17.74 54.28 13.06
N ASN A 293 16.99 54.38 14.16
CA ASN A 293 16.99 53.35 15.21
C ASN A 293 15.63 52.72 15.53
N LEU A 294 14.65 52.79 14.63
CA LEU A 294 13.33 52.15 14.80
C LEU A 294 13.16 50.82 14.04
N ASN A 295 14.07 50.47 13.12
CA ASN A 295 13.97 49.20 12.38
C ASN A 295 14.49 47.97 13.15
N SER A 296 15.22 48.13 14.27
CA SER A 296 15.65 46.99 15.10
C SER A 296 14.69 46.67 16.25
N VAL A 297 13.78 47.59 16.59
CA VAL A 297 12.75 47.37 17.64
C VAL A 297 11.48 46.74 17.05
N VAL A 298 11.17 47.00 15.77
CA VAL A 298 10.05 46.36 15.08
C VAL A 298 10.33 44.88 14.77
N SER A 299 11.60 44.44 14.66
CA SER A 299 11.94 43.02 14.49
C SER A 299 11.81 42.17 15.77
N LEU A 300 11.73 42.80 16.95
CA LEU A 300 11.59 42.10 18.24
C LEU A 300 10.13 41.82 18.63
N LEU A 301 9.15 42.41 17.93
CA LEU A 301 7.73 42.30 18.26
C LEU A 301 6.98 41.21 17.47
N ASN A 302 7.60 40.63 16.44
CA ASN A 302 7.04 39.51 15.65
C ASN A 302 7.90 38.26 15.78
N ASN A 303 8.26 37.87 17.00
CA ASN A 303 8.96 36.60 17.22
C ASN A 303 7.99 35.46 16.91
N MET A 304 8.10 34.90 15.72
CA MET A 304 7.39 33.67 15.36
C MET A 304 8.11 32.50 16.02
N VAL A 305 7.38 31.73 16.83
CA VAL A 305 7.89 30.55 17.52
C VAL A 305 7.33 29.32 16.82
N PHE A 306 8.24 28.50 16.29
CA PHE A 306 7.87 27.18 15.79
C PHE A 306 7.47 26.28 16.96
N VAL A 307 6.26 25.75 16.90
CA VAL A 307 5.75 24.82 17.92
C VAL A 307 5.94 23.40 17.41
N LYS A 308 6.98 22.75 17.93
CA LYS A 308 7.27 21.35 17.61
C LYS A 308 6.20 20.43 18.21
N ILE A 309 5.49 19.70 17.35
CA ILE A 309 4.56 18.64 17.74
C ILE A 309 5.04 17.36 17.06
N LYS A 310 5.35 16.33 17.86
CA LYS A 310 5.62 15.00 17.32
C LYS A 310 4.35 14.46 16.67
N ASN A 311 4.42 14.05 15.41
CA ASN A 311 3.25 13.61 14.68
C ASN A 311 3.54 12.43 13.75
N LYS A 312 2.47 11.79 13.30
CA LYS A 312 2.49 10.65 12.38
C LYS A 312 1.14 10.48 11.70
N TRP A 313 1.10 9.80 10.56
CA TRP A 313 -0.16 9.38 9.95
C TRP A 313 -0.84 8.32 10.82
N LYS A 314 -2.15 8.44 11.03
CA LYS A 314 -2.88 7.59 11.97
C LYS A 314 -4.20 7.07 11.46
N GLU A 315 -4.94 7.89 10.74
CA GLU A 315 -6.34 7.62 10.41
C GLU A 315 -6.56 7.73 8.91
N ILE A 316 -7.21 6.72 8.33
CA ILE A 316 -7.73 6.74 6.96
C ILE A 316 -9.22 7.04 7.06
N ASP A 317 -9.70 8.08 6.39
CA ASP A 317 -11.14 8.38 6.37
C ASP A 317 -11.90 7.25 5.65
N SER A 318 -12.75 6.56 6.39
CA SER A 318 -13.57 5.46 5.88
C SER A 318 -14.99 5.88 5.52
N GLY A 319 -15.36 7.14 5.76
CA GLY A 319 -16.69 7.68 5.51
C GLY A 319 -16.98 7.87 4.02
N TYR A 320 -16.02 8.46 3.30
CA TYR A 320 -16.18 8.81 1.88
C TYR A 320 -15.30 7.97 0.94
N SER A 321 -14.22 7.39 1.45
CA SER A 321 -13.22 6.68 0.65
C SER A 321 -12.92 5.30 1.24
N LYS A 322 -13.60 4.27 0.72
CA LYS A 322 -13.35 2.88 1.10
C LYS A 322 -12.57 2.19 -0.01
N CYS A 323 -11.68 1.26 0.33
CA CYS A 323 -11.00 0.44 -0.69
C CYS A 323 -12.01 -0.37 -1.51
N CYS A 324 -13.07 -0.85 -0.85
CA CYS A 324 -14.20 -1.61 -1.38
C CYS A 324 -15.28 -1.69 -0.31
N ASP A 325 -16.44 -2.28 -0.64
CA ASP A 325 -17.55 -2.47 0.29
C ASP A 325 -17.16 -3.27 1.55
N LYS A 326 -16.16 -4.14 1.43
CA LYS A 326 -15.67 -4.95 2.57
C LYS A 326 -14.66 -4.24 3.47
N ASN A 327 -14.28 -2.99 3.18
CA ASN A 327 -13.31 -2.21 3.97
C ASN A 327 -12.01 -2.99 4.28
N CYS A 328 -11.52 -3.70 3.28
CA CYS A 328 -10.31 -4.51 3.31
C CYS A 328 -9.08 -3.79 3.90
N ILE A 329 -8.91 -2.51 3.56
CA ILE A 329 -7.89 -1.59 4.06
C ILE A 329 -8.64 -0.45 4.77
N ASN A 330 -8.24 -0.16 6.01
CA ASN A 330 -8.84 0.88 6.85
C ASN A 330 -7.87 1.27 7.99
N THR A 331 -8.25 2.21 8.85
CA THR A 331 -7.43 2.64 10.02
C THR A 331 -6.91 1.50 10.89
N ASN A 332 -7.68 0.43 11.10
CA ASN A 332 -7.29 -0.72 11.93
C ASN A 332 -6.50 -1.77 11.13
N LYS A 333 -6.60 -1.76 9.80
CA LYS A 333 -5.85 -2.62 8.87
C LYS A 333 -5.25 -1.74 7.77
N PRO A 334 -4.27 -0.89 8.10
CA PRO A 334 -3.81 0.17 7.21
C PRO A 334 -2.85 -0.33 6.12
N ILE A 335 -2.62 -1.64 6.06
CA ILE A 335 -1.72 -2.30 5.10
C ILE A 335 -2.46 -3.51 4.52
N GLY A 336 -2.45 -3.62 3.20
CA GLY A 336 -2.99 -4.76 2.48
C GLY A 336 -3.09 -4.44 1.00
N ASN A 337 -3.82 -5.28 0.26
CA ASN A 337 -4.27 -4.97 -1.09
C ASN A 337 -5.80 -4.96 -1.09
N CYS A 338 -6.41 -4.19 -2.00
CA CYS A 338 -7.85 -4.30 -2.17
C CYS A 338 -8.24 -5.64 -2.79
N ILE A 339 -9.15 -6.36 -2.15
CA ILE A 339 -9.63 -7.68 -2.62
C ILE A 339 -10.42 -7.59 -3.93
N GLU A 340 -10.97 -6.41 -4.23
CA GLU A 340 -11.67 -6.10 -5.49
C GLU A 340 -10.73 -5.49 -6.53
N GLY A 341 -9.44 -5.34 -6.20
CA GLY A 341 -8.44 -4.82 -7.13
C GLY A 341 -8.45 -3.31 -7.31
N ASN A 342 -9.21 -2.55 -6.50
CA ASN A 342 -9.21 -1.08 -6.51
C ASN A 342 -7.88 -0.51 -5.99
N GLY A 343 -7.47 0.64 -6.53
CA GLY A 343 -6.33 1.39 -6.03
C GLY A 343 -6.63 2.06 -4.70
N PHE A 344 -5.67 2.03 -3.77
CA PHE A 344 -5.87 2.56 -2.41
C PHE A 344 -4.54 2.88 -1.72
N VAL A 345 -4.59 3.55 -0.56
CA VAL A 345 -3.39 3.89 0.23
C VAL A 345 -3.07 2.84 1.31
N ASN A 346 -1.79 2.65 1.57
CA ASN A 346 -1.26 1.95 2.73
C ASN A 346 -0.46 2.92 3.62
N LEU A 347 -0.69 2.90 4.94
CA LEU A 347 0.18 3.58 5.91
C LEU A 347 1.34 2.64 6.23
N ILE A 348 2.50 2.87 5.62
CA ILE A 348 3.65 1.95 5.72
C ILE A 348 4.38 2.13 7.05
N ASN A 349 4.50 3.37 7.50
CA ASN A 349 5.05 3.72 8.80
C ASN A 349 4.48 5.08 9.24
N ASP A 350 5.06 5.65 10.30
CA ASP A 350 4.61 6.90 10.89
C ASP A 350 4.61 8.11 9.90
N GLU A 351 5.48 8.11 8.88
CA GLU A 351 5.65 9.26 7.96
C GLU A 351 5.31 8.93 6.50
N ASN A 352 5.28 7.65 6.12
CA ASN A 352 5.19 7.23 4.72
C ASN A 352 3.81 6.63 4.40
N ILE A 353 3.19 7.15 3.35
CA ILE A 353 1.98 6.60 2.75
C ILE A 353 2.33 6.09 1.35
N LYS A 354 2.05 4.82 1.08
CA LYS A 354 2.25 4.23 -0.24
C LYS A 354 0.90 4.05 -0.93
N TYR A 355 0.75 4.60 -2.13
CA TYR A 355 -0.38 4.28 -2.97
C TYR A 355 -0.15 2.93 -3.67
N LEU A 356 -1.17 2.08 -3.65
CA LEU A 356 -1.21 0.83 -4.37
C LEU A 356 -2.12 1.02 -5.57
N VAL A 357 -1.56 0.94 -6.76
CA VAL A 357 -2.35 1.07 -8.00
C VAL A 357 -3.24 -0.15 -8.17
N GLY A 358 -4.49 0.06 -8.61
CA GLY A 358 -5.44 -1.03 -8.83
C GLY A 358 -4.98 -2.02 -9.90
N ASN A 359 -5.31 -3.30 -9.72
CA ASN A 359 -5.09 -4.35 -10.71
C ASN A 359 -6.40 -4.67 -11.46
N GLY A 360 -6.87 -3.71 -12.26
CA GLY A 360 -8.11 -3.80 -13.03
C GLY A 360 -9.35 -3.20 -12.35
N GLY A 361 -9.24 -2.71 -11.11
CA GLY A 361 -10.27 -1.91 -10.43
C GLY A 361 -10.11 -0.40 -10.66
N TYR A 362 -10.93 0.40 -9.94
CA TYR A 362 -10.86 1.86 -9.98
C TYR A 362 -9.97 2.41 -8.85
N ASP A 363 -9.18 3.43 -9.16
CA ASP A 363 -8.36 4.12 -8.15
C ASP A 363 -9.22 5.08 -7.34
N GLN A 364 -9.18 4.94 -6.01
CA GLN A 364 -9.96 5.77 -5.09
C GLN A 364 -9.15 6.96 -4.60
N ASN A 365 -9.81 8.11 -4.42
CA ASN A 365 -9.23 9.23 -3.69
C ASN A 365 -9.32 8.92 -2.20
N VAL A 366 -8.21 8.91 -1.47
CA VAL A 366 -8.20 8.54 -0.05
C VAL A 366 -7.70 9.66 0.83
N GLU A 367 -8.50 10.02 1.83
CA GLU A 367 -8.13 11.02 2.82
C GLU A 367 -7.42 10.37 4.03
N VAL A 368 -6.31 10.97 4.46
CA VAL A 368 -5.51 10.48 5.59
C VAL A 368 -5.20 11.63 6.53
N TYR A 369 -5.39 11.39 7.84
CA TYR A 369 -5.15 12.37 8.90
C TYR A 369 -3.96 11.99 9.78
N ALA A 370 -3.26 13.01 10.27
CA ALA A 370 -2.21 12.86 11.26
C ALA A 370 -2.78 12.61 12.68
N GLU A 371 -2.01 12.01 13.57
CA GLU A 371 -2.44 11.65 14.94
C GLU A 371 -2.81 12.88 15.77
N ASN A 372 -1.92 13.87 15.79
CA ASN A 372 -2.02 15.03 16.66
C ASN A 372 -2.49 16.27 15.89
N PRO A 373 -3.52 16.99 16.37
CA PRO A 373 -3.90 18.26 15.79
C PRO A 373 -2.96 19.38 16.27
N PHE A 374 -2.84 20.42 15.45
CA PHE A 374 -2.26 21.71 15.81
C PHE A 374 -3.25 22.44 16.69
N LYS A 375 -2.99 22.45 18.00
CA LYS A 375 -3.82 23.11 19.00
C LYS A 375 -3.37 24.54 19.19
N LYS A 376 -4.31 25.47 19.26
CA LYS A 376 -4.07 26.85 19.66
C LYS A 376 -3.35 26.88 21.02
N PRO A 377 -2.19 27.54 21.12
CA PRO A 377 -1.46 27.61 22.36
C PRO A 377 -2.18 28.49 23.39
N GLN A 378 -2.17 28.06 24.64
CA GLN A 378 -2.67 28.83 25.76
C GLN A 378 -1.60 29.81 26.23
N ASN A 379 -1.94 31.09 26.39
CA ASN A 379 -1.07 32.14 26.92
C ASN A 379 0.21 32.37 26.11
N SER A 380 0.12 32.32 24.78
CA SER A 380 1.26 32.66 23.92
C SER A 380 1.38 34.17 23.75
N PHE A 381 2.57 34.71 24.03
CA PHE A 381 2.91 36.11 23.75
C PHE A 381 3.42 36.32 22.32
N ASN A 382 3.71 35.23 21.62
CA ASN A 382 4.36 35.19 20.32
C ASN A 382 3.44 34.52 19.29
N TYR A 383 3.65 34.84 18.01
CA TYR A 383 3.03 34.07 16.94
C TYR A 383 3.50 32.63 17.03
N SER A 384 2.56 31.69 16.90
CA SER A 384 2.84 30.27 17.04
C SER A 384 2.66 29.60 15.70
N LEU A 385 3.77 29.10 15.14
CA LEU A 385 3.83 28.46 13.83
C LEU A 385 3.84 26.94 13.97
N TYR A 386 2.89 26.30 13.32
CA TYR A 386 2.89 24.87 13.06
C TYR A 386 3.16 24.66 11.58
N TYR A 387 3.95 23.64 11.23
CA TYR A 387 4.29 23.37 9.83
C TYR A 387 4.58 21.88 9.64
N PHE A 388 4.15 21.34 8.51
CA PHE A 388 4.56 20.03 8.01
C PHE A 388 4.69 20.09 6.49
N GLU A 389 5.47 19.17 5.93
CA GLU A 389 5.61 19.03 4.49
C GLU A 389 5.55 17.57 4.05
N VAL A 390 5.23 17.35 2.79
CA VAL A 390 5.14 16.04 2.17
C VAL A 390 5.87 16.06 0.83
N LYS A 391 6.73 15.07 0.62
CA LYS A 391 7.36 14.82 -0.67
C LYS A 391 6.50 13.85 -1.47
N CYS A 392 6.02 14.27 -2.63
CA CYS A 392 5.10 13.45 -3.43
C CYS A 392 5.86 12.53 -4.39
N LYS A 393 5.31 11.34 -4.64
CA LYS A 393 5.83 10.40 -5.64
C LYS A 393 4.68 9.84 -6.47
N PHE A 394 4.75 9.99 -7.78
CA PHE A 394 3.75 9.47 -8.69
C PHE A 394 3.88 7.94 -8.78
N GLU A 395 2.77 7.25 -8.56
CA GLU A 395 2.66 5.84 -8.88
C GLU A 395 2.00 5.78 -10.27
N LYS A 396 2.58 4.99 -11.19
CA LYS A 396 2.23 5.01 -12.63
C LYS A 396 0.73 5.18 -12.88
N GLU A 397 0.38 6.10 -13.79
CA GLU A 397 -0.97 6.21 -14.32
C GLU A 397 -1.32 4.89 -15.02
N LEU A 398 -2.24 4.13 -14.43
CA LEU A 398 -2.89 3.00 -15.07
C LEU A 398 -4.35 3.42 -15.29
N ASN A 399 -4.90 3.06 -16.45
CA ASN A 399 -6.31 3.25 -16.79
C ASN A 399 -6.81 4.71 -16.90
N GLY A 400 -5.92 5.70 -17.10
CA GLY A 400 -6.31 7.09 -17.32
C GLY A 400 -6.72 7.85 -16.05
N SER A 401 -6.56 7.25 -14.87
CA SER A 401 -6.65 7.97 -13.59
C SER A 401 -5.46 8.92 -13.46
N GLU A 402 -5.72 10.22 -13.52
CA GLU A 402 -4.69 11.23 -13.27
C GLU A 402 -4.34 11.25 -11.78
N SER A 403 -3.04 11.37 -11.46
CA SER A 403 -2.61 11.56 -10.07
C SER A 403 -3.30 12.79 -9.46
N HIS A 404 -3.65 12.72 -8.18
CA HIS A 404 -4.19 13.85 -7.44
C HIS A 404 -3.65 13.86 -6.02
N MET A 405 -3.14 15.01 -5.58
CA MET A 405 -2.73 15.24 -4.21
C MET A 405 -3.33 16.56 -3.70
N THR A 406 -3.87 16.52 -2.48
CA THR A 406 -4.11 17.70 -1.67
C THR A 406 -3.32 17.62 -0.36
N ILE A 407 -2.94 18.78 0.17
CA ILE A 407 -2.33 18.93 1.49
C ILE A 407 -3.03 20.06 2.22
N GLY A 408 -3.34 19.87 3.50
CA GLY A 408 -3.95 20.94 4.27
C GLY A 408 -4.29 20.60 5.70
N LEU A 409 -5.28 21.32 6.19
CA LEU A 409 -5.77 21.29 7.56
C LEU A 409 -7.29 21.13 7.57
N ARG A 410 -7.76 20.20 8.41
CA ARG A 410 -9.17 20.06 8.74
C ARG A 410 -9.43 20.70 10.09
N ASN A 411 -10.47 21.50 10.20
CA ASN A 411 -10.91 22.01 11.49
C ASN A 411 -11.46 20.87 12.36
N CYS A 412 -10.98 20.72 13.60
CA CYS A 412 -11.43 19.64 14.49
C CYS A 412 -12.84 19.84 15.05
N SER A 413 -13.35 21.07 15.06
CA SER A 413 -14.65 21.45 15.61
C SER A 413 -15.76 21.49 14.56
N THR A 414 -15.42 21.46 13.27
CA THR A 414 -16.37 21.55 12.16
C THR A 414 -16.02 20.54 11.06
N THR A 415 -16.76 20.56 9.94
CA THR A 415 -16.40 19.84 8.72
C THR A 415 -15.66 20.73 7.72
N ASN A 416 -15.14 21.90 8.14
CA ASN A 416 -14.46 22.82 7.24
C ASN A 416 -13.01 22.40 7.00
N TYR A 417 -12.56 22.59 5.76
CA TYR A 417 -11.23 22.22 5.29
C TYR A 417 -10.53 23.43 4.68
N ILE A 418 -9.20 23.46 4.82
CA ILE A 418 -8.34 24.43 4.14
C ILE A 418 -7.18 23.66 3.56
N TYR A 419 -7.09 23.61 2.24
CA TYR A 419 -6.09 22.78 1.58
C TYR A 419 -5.68 23.38 0.24
N TYR A 420 -4.48 22.98 -0.19
CA TYR A 420 -3.98 23.22 -1.52
C TYR A 420 -4.14 21.96 -2.35
N SER A 421 -4.70 22.08 -3.56
CA SER A 421 -4.73 20.99 -4.54
C SER A 421 -3.64 21.19 -5.58
N ALA A 422 -2.63 20.32 -5.58
CA ALA A 422 -1.49 20.43 -6.49
C ALA A 422 -1.88 20.24 -7.96
N LYS A 423 -2.83 19.34 -8.23
CA LYS A 423 -3.37 19.11 -9.58
C LYS A 423 -3.96 20.38 -10.19
N TYR A 424 -4.78 21.10 -9.43
CA TYR A 424 -5.50 22.26 -9.94
C TYR A 424 -4.73 23.58 -9.73
N GLY A 425 -3.67 23.58 -8.90
CA GLY A 425 -2.98 24.80 -8.53
C GLY A 425 -3.90 25.77 -7.78
N THR A 426 -4.81 25.25 -6.95
CA THR A 426 -5.87 26.02 -6.30
C THR A 426 -5.82 25.82 -4.79
N ILE A 427 -5.96 26.90 -4.04
CA ILE A 427 -6.18 26.87 -2.59
C ILE A 427 -7.69 26.92 -2.33
N TYR A 428 -8.19 26.00 -1.52
CA TYR A 428 -9.59 25.91 -1.13
C TYR A 428 -9.75 26.23 0.36
N ASN A 429 -10.70 27.11 0.68
CA ASN A 429 -11.35 27.25 1.97
C ASN A 429 -12.88 27.35 1.72
N GLU A 430 -13.60 28.24 2.40
CA GLU A 430 -14.97 28.65 2.02
C GLU A 430 -15.07 29.25 0.59
N ARG A 431 -13.93 29.58 -0.01
CA ARG A 431 -13.73 30.11 -1.36
C ARG A 431 -12.57 29.36 -2.04
N SER A 432 -12.42 29.53 -3.35
CA SER A 432 -11.30 28.98 -4.11
C SER A 432 -10.41 30.09 -4.65
N PHE A 433 -9.10 29.97 -4.47
CA PHE A 433 -8.09 30.90 -4.96
C PHE A 433 -7.18 30.20 -5.96
N GLN A 434 -7.32 30.54 -7.23
CA GLN A 434 -6.47 30.00 -8.28
C GLN A 434 -5.08 30.66 -8.23
N LEU A 435 -4.03 29.84 -8.15
CA LEU A 435 -2.66 30.33 -8.23
C LEU A 435 -2.21 30.43 -9.69
N PRO A 436 -1.19 31.27 -10.01
CA PRO A 436 -0.50 31.20 -11.29
C PRO A 436 -0.05 29.78 -11.60
N THR A 437 0.09 29.42 -12.88
CA THR A 437 0.41 28.05 -13.31
C THR A 437 1.66 27.53 -12.58
N LEU A 438 1.44 26.62 -11.63
CA LEU A 438 2.49 25.87 -10.95
C LEU A 438 2.61 24.51 -11.62
N SER A 439 3.85 24.10 -11.92
CA SER A 439 4.10 22.73 -12.35
C SER A 439 4.06 21.81 -11.14
N TRP A 440 3.34 20.70 -11.23
CA TRP A 440 3.39 19.63 -10.24
C TRP A 440 4.19 18.45 -10.79
N ASN A 441 5.35 18.21 -10.20
CA ASN A 441 6.30 17.20 -10.67
C ASN A 441 6.48 16.09 -9.64
N ASN A 442 7.00 14.95 -10.12
CA ASN A 442 7.39 13.85 -9.26
C ASN A 442 8.54 14.30 -8.33
N ASN A 443 8.45 13.96 -7.04
CA ASN A 443 9.36 14.37 -5.96
C ASN A 443 9.29 15.83 -5.53
N ASP A 444 8.30 16.61 -5.98
CA ASP A 444 8.04 17.93 -5.40
C ASP A 444 7.67 17.80 -3.92
N ILE A 445 8.08 18.79 -3.13
CA ILE A 445 7.80 18.90 -1.70
C ILE A 445 6.76 19.98 -1.50
N PHE A 446 5.64 19.65 -0.89
CA PHE A 446 4.57 20.58 -0.56
C PHE A 446 4.45 20.74 0.95
N GLY A 447 4.36 21.96 1.42
CA GLY A 447 4.18 22.26 2.84
C GLY A 447 2.89 23.00 3.15
N CYS A 448 2.44 22.85 4.38
CA CYS A 448 1.29 23.54 4.93
C CYS A 448 1.63 24.06 6.31
N GLY A 449 1.52 25.38 6.49
CA GLY A 449 1.76 26.06 7.75
C GLY A 449 0.50 26.72 8.32
N LEU A 450 0.36 26.68 9.65
CA LEU A 450 -0.68 27.37 10.41
C LEU A 450 -0.02 28.31 11.39
N VAL A 451 -0.46 29.56 11.39
CA VAL A 451 0.02 30.58 12.31
C VAL A 451 -1.12 31.04 13.20
N TYR A 452 -0.96 30.89 14.51
CA TYR A 452 -1.82 31.51 15.50
C TYR A 452 -1.22 32.84 15.99
N PRO A 453 -2.04 33.90 16.08
CA PRO A 453 -1.61 35.14 16.71
C PRO A 453 -1.42 34.97 18.23
N PRO A 454 -0.68 35.89 18.88
CA PRO A 454 -0.60 35.97 20.33
C PRO A 454 -1.98 35.98 21.01
N THR A 455 -2.10 35.35 22.18
CA THR A 455 -3.38 35.20 22.89
C THR A 455 -4.00 36.54 23.32
N ASN A 456 -3.17 37.55 23.56
CA ASN A 456 -3.60 38.90 23.91
C ASN A 456 -4.05 39.75 22.70
N MET A 457 -3.85 39.29 21.47
CA MET A 457 -4.28 39.96 20.24
C MET A 457 -5.62 39.38 19.76
N SER A 458 -6.69 39.59 20.53
CA SER A 458 -8.01 39.00 20.25
C SER A 458 -8.63 39.40 18.91
N ASN A 459 -8.16 40.49 18.31
CA ASN A 459 -8.66 41.02 17.03
C ASN A 459 -7.96 40.40 15.81
N GLU A 460 -6.90 39.62 16.01
CA GLU A 460 -6.21 38.94 14.93
C GLU A 460 -6.72 37.51 14.78
N PHE A 461 -6.80 37.08 13.52
CA PHE A 461 -7.22 35.73 13.17
C PHE A 461 -6.01 34.87 12.80
N PRO A 462 -6.07 33.55 13.06
CA PRO A 462 -5.09 32.64 12.52
C PRO A 462 -5.09 32.67 10.98
N TYR A 463 -4.00 32.23 10.38
CA TYR A 463 -3.92 32.06 8.92
C TYR A 463 -3.17 30.80 8.53
N VAL A 464 -3.47 30.31 7.34
CA VAL A 464 -2.81 29.15 6.72
C VAL A 464 -2.01 29.62 5.51
N PHE A 465 -0.84 29.04 5.29
CA PHE A 465 -0.07 29.26 4.07
C PHE A 465 0.45 27.93 3.53
N PHE A 466 0.78 27.91 2.25
CA PHE A 466 1.27 26.74 1.55
C PHE A 466 2.63 27.02 0.94
N THR A 467 3.43 25.96 0.78
CA THR A 467 4.76 26.04 0.18
C THR A 467 4.92 24.94 -0.86
N GLN A 468 5.79 25.18 -1.84
CA GLN A 468 6.27 24.19 -2.79
C GLN A 468 7.78 24.35 -2.94
N ASN A 469 8.53 23.27 -2.77
CA ASN A 469 10.00 23.21 -2.91
C ASN A 469 10.70 24.34 -2.13
N GLY A 470 10.35 24.49 -0.86
CA GLY A 470 10.95 25.47 0.04
C GLY A 470 10.56 26.92 -0.19
N LYS A 471 9.56 27.19 -1.05
CA LYS A 471 9.07 28.56 -1.33
C LYS A 471 7.57 28.65 -1.04
N GLN A 472 7.14 29.76 -0.43
CA GLN A 472 5.71 30.01 -0.24
C GLN A 472 5.02 30.19 -1.61
N ILE A 473 3.85 29.57 -1.76
CA ILE A 473 2.99 29.70 -2.94
C ILE A 473 1.72 30.46 -2.57
N GLY A 474 1.38 31.47 -3.38
CA GLY A 474 0.24 32.34 -3.11
C GLY A 474 0.38 33.18 -1.83
N LYS A 475 -0.75 33.77 -1.42
CA LYS A 475 -0.90 34.55 -0.18
C LYS A 475 -1.34 33.67 0.98
N GLY A 476 -1.22 34.18 2.21
CA GLY A 476 -1.86 33.53 3.36
C GLY A 476 -3.39 33.55 3.24
N VAL A 477 -4.05 32.52 3.73
CA VAL A 477 -5.51 32.47 3.86
C VAL A 477 -5.86 32.83 5.29
N LEU A 478 -6.44 34.01 5.50
CA LEU A 478 -6.96 34.41 6.81
C LEU A 478 -8.17 33.54 7.16
N LEU A 479 -8.23 33.07 8.40
CA LEU A 479 -9.31 32.21 8.86
C LEU A 479 -10.42 33.08 9.46
N ASN A 480 -11.67 32.86 9.07
CA ASN A 480 -12.79 33.67 9.57
C ASN A 480 -13.07 33.46 11.07
N ASP A 481 -12.50 32.40 11.63
CA ASP A 481 -12.76 31.93 12.98
C ASP A 481 -11.46 31.54 13.68
N ASN A 482 -11.42 31.77 14.98
CA ASN A 482 -10.26 31.50 15.82
C ASN A 482 -10.38 30.11 16.50
N PHE A 483 -10.55 29.07 15.67
CA PHE A 483 -10.76 27.70 16.14
C PHE A 483 -9.58 27.16 16.95
N ASP A 484 -9.91 26.35 17.97
CA ASP A 484 -8.93 25.85 18.93
C ASP A 484 -7.99 24.81 18.37
N SER A 485 -8.34 24.12 17.29
CA SER A 485 -7.41 23.16 16.68
C SER A 485 -7.72 22.78 15.24
N TYR A 486 -6.64 22.46 14.52
CA TYR A 486 -6.68 21.97 13.15
C TYR A 486 -5.87 20.68 13.02
N LYS A 487 -6.38 19.69 12.30
CA LYS A 487 -5.74 18.40 12.07
C LYS A 487 -5.06 18.38 10.70
N PRO A 488 -3.75 18.10 10.61
CA PRO A 488 -3.08 17.86 9.33
C PRO A 488 -3.72 16.70 8.57
N HIS A 489 -3.94 16.90 7.27
CA HIS A 489 -4.47 15.86 6.39
C HIS A 489 -3.91 15.98 4.97
N VAL A 490 -4.04 14.89 4.24
CA VAL A 490 -3.78 14.80 2.81
C VAL A 490 -4.90 14.02 2.12
N TRP A 491 -5.17 14.33 0.87
CA TRP A 491 -6.03 13.53 -0.01
C TRP A 491 -5.20 13.02 -1.19
N LEU A 492 -5.19 11.72 -1.42
CA LEU A 492 -4.28 11.07 -2.36
C LEU A 492 -5.01 10.20 -3.38
N ASN A 493 -4.57 10.28 -4.63
CA ASN A 493 -4.94 9.38 -5.73
C ASN A 493 -3.74 9.15 -6.64
N CYS A 494 -3.40 7.89 -6.93
CA CYS A 494 -2.26 7.49 -7.75
C CYS A 494 -0.93 8.16 -7.37
N CYS A 495 -0.74 8.50 -6.08
CA CYS A 495 0.51 9.07 -5.59
C CYS A 495 0.81 8.66 -4.14
N SER A 496 2.06 8.26 -3.91
CA SER A 496 2.64 8.02 -2.59
C SER A 496 3.20 9.32 -2.03
N ILE A 497 3.33 9.40 -0.70
CA ILE A 497 3.99 10.54 -0.05
C ILE A 497 4.92 10.10 1.08
N GLU A 498 5.96 10.90 1.30
CA GLU A 498 6.79 10.87 2.50
C GLU A 498 6.61 12.20 3.25
N ALA A 499 6.11 12.14 4.49
CA ALA A 499 5.92 13.32 5.32
C ALA A 499 7.19 13.69 6.10
N ASN A 500 7.31 14.97 6.42
CA ASN A 500 8.18 15.50 7.46
C ASN A 500 7.30 16.37 8.37
N PHE A 501 7.07 15.89 9.61
CA PHE A 501 6.32 16.63 10.63
C PHE A 501 7.24 17.48 11.53
N GLY A 502 8.54 17.55 11.24
CA GLY A 502 9.53 18.21 12.11
C GLY A 502 9.87 17.41 13.36
N ASN A 503 9.68 16.09 13.30
CA ASN A 503 10.00 15.17 14.40
C ASN A 503 11.49 15.23 14.76
N ASP A 504 12.35 15.31 13.73
CA ASP A 504 13.80 15.45 13.85
C ASP A 504 14.32 16.44 12.79
N LEU A 505 14.43 17.71 13.18
CA LEU A 505 14.90 18.78 12.30
C LEU A 505 16.42 18.80 12.12
N GLU A 506 17.18 18.04 12.92
CA GLU A 506 18.63 17.98 12.81
C GLU A 506 19.04 17.06 11.67
N SER A 507 18.44 15.86 11.61
CA SER A 507 18.71 14.89 10.54
C SER A 507 17.83 15.08 9.29
N LYS A 508 16.61 15.61 9.48
CA LYS A 508 15.61 15.81 8.41
C LYS A 508 15.01 17.22 8.52
N PRO A 509 15.79 18.29 8.21
CA PRO A 509 15.28 19.65 8.22
C PRO A 509 14.14 19.81 7.20
N PHE A 510 13.29 20.82 7.42
CA PHE A 510 12.32 21.22 6.40
C PHE A 510 13.04 21.84 5.19
N GLU A 511 12.48 21.63 4.00
CA GLU A 511 12.91 22.35 2.80
C GLU A 511 12.56 23.84 2.90
N TYR A 512 11.43 24.16 3.56
CA TYR A 512 11.04 25.54 3.84
C TYR A 512 11.74 26.08 5.11
N ASP A 513 12.44 27.19 4.96
CA ASP A 513 13.07 27.89 6.09
C ASP A 513 12.04 28.66 6.92
N ILE A 514 11.41 27.94 7.86
CA ILE A 514 10.40 28.48 8.77
C ILE A 514 10.91 29.65 9.64
N SER A 515 12.22 29.78 9.84
CA SER A 515 12.80 30.88 10.63
C SER A 515 12.69 32.24 9.92
N LYS A 516 12.53 32.20 8.59
CA LYS A 516 12.37 33.39 7.74
C LYS A 516 10.91 33.67 7.39
N HIS A 517 9.95 32.92 7.96
CA HIS A 517 8.54 33.10 7.63
C HIS A 517 8.04 34.49 8.05
N LEU A 518 7.64 35.29 7.05
CA LEU A 518 7.06 36.61 7.22
C LEU A 518 5.94 36.76 6.20
N ASN A 519 4.70 36.51 6.60
CA ASN A 519 3.58 36.69 5.71
C ASN A 519 3.11 38.15 5.73
N LYS A 520 3.05 38.78 4.54
CA LYS A 520 2.67 40.20 4.39
C LYS A 520 1.36 40.39 3.63
N GLU A 521 0.88 39.35 2.97
CA GLU A 521 -0.29 39.42 2.10
C GLU A 521 -1.25 38.27 2.39
N PHE A 522 -2.54 38.59 2.38
CA PHE A 522 -3.63 37.65 2.63
C PHE A 522 -4.66 37.71 1.50
N TYR A 523 -5.40 36.62 1.31
CA TYR A 523 -6.57 36.54 0.43
C TYR A 523 -7.86 37.07 1.08
#